data_AF-A0A6A4PRT3-F1
#
_entry.id   AF-A0A6A4PRT3-F1
#
_cell.length_a   1.000
_cell.length_b   1.000
_cell.length_c   1.000
_cell.angle_alpha   90.00
_cell.angle_beta   90.00
_cell.angle_gamma   90.00
#
_symmetry.space_group_name_H-M   'P 1'
#
loop_
_entity.id
_entity.type
_entity.pdbx_description
1 polymer ?
#
loop_
_entity_poly.entity_id
_entity_poly.type
_entity_poly.pdbx_seq_one_letter_code
_entity_poly.pdbx_strand_id
1 'polypeptide(L)' 'MELISGLPDDVARDCLIRVSYQQFAAVASVCKKWKTEIHSPEFRRRRRSICWAYRN' A
#
# COMPACT_ATOMS: atom_id res chain seq x y z
N MET A 1 -14.47 7.84 -5.21
CA MET A 1 -13.93 6.57 -5.74
C MET A 1 -13.29 5.81 -4.60
N GLU A 2 -13.92 4.71 -4.20
CA GLU A 2 -13.43 3.79 -3.17
C GLU A 2 -12.21 3.03 -3.67
N LEU A 3 -11.25 2.73 -2.78
CA LEU A 3 -10.02 2.04 -3.15
C LEU A 3 -10.26 0.59 -3.57
N ILE A 4 -11.26 -0.05 -2.94
CA ILE A 4 -11.82 -1.37 -3.24
C ILE A 4 -13.31 -1.25 -2.92
N SER A 5 -14.20 -1.58 -3.87
CA SER A 5 -15.65 -1.56 -3.64
C SER A 5 -15.98 -2.53 -2.50
N GLY A 6 -16.37 -1.99 -1.33
CA GLY A 6 -16.66 -2.79 -0.13
C GLY A 6 -15.51 -2.94 0.88
N LEU A 7 -14.39 -2.22 0.72
CA LEU A 7 -13.31 -2.20 1.73
C LEU A 7 -12.85 -0.77 2.04
N PRO A 8 -12.58 -0.42 3.32
CA PRO A 8 -12.02 0.88 3.67
C PRO A 8 -10.63 1.11 3.06
N ASP A 9 -10.34 2.37 2.68
CA ASP A 9 -9.03 2.75 2.10
C ASP A 9 -7.85 2.35 3.02
N ASP A 10 -8.05 2.33 4.34
CA ASP A 10 -7.01 1.96 5.32
C ASP A 10 -6.65 0.47 5.29
N VAL A 11 -7.64 -0.42 5.10
CA VAL A 11 -7.37 -1.86 4.98
C VAL A 11 -6.66 -2.14 3.65
N ALA A 12 -7.08 -1.47 2.58
CA ALA A 12 -6.42 -1.59 1.28
C ALA A 12 -4.95 -1.13 1.35
N ARG A 13 -4.65 -0.05 2.09
CA ARG A 13 -3.26 0.39 2.35
C ARG A 13 -2.44 -0.64 3.10
N ASP A 14 -3.01 -1.31 4.09
CA ASP A 14 -2.31 -2.34 4.87
C ASP A 14 -1.95 -3.54 3.99
N CYS A 15 -2.88 -3.96 3.12
CA CYS A 15 -2.61 -4.97 2.09
C CYS A 15 -1.49 -4.53 1.14
N LEU A 16 -1.56 -3.30 0.63
CA LEU A 16 -0.54 -2.74 -0.28
C LEU A 16 0.86 -2.71 0.35
N ILE A 17 0.97 -2.40 1.65
CA ILE A 17 2.26 -2.37 2.35
C ILE A 17 2.89 -3.77 2.40
N ARG A 18 2.10 -4.84 2.44
CA ARG A 18 2.57 -6.23 2.44
C ARG A 18 2.98 -6.77 1.06
N VAL A 19 2.56 -6.10 -0.02
CA VAL A 19 2.84 -6.53 -1.40
C VAL A 19 4.33 -6.40 -1.74
N SER A 20 4.94 -7.42 -2.37
CA SER A 20 6.34 -7.36 -2.81
C SER A 20 6.59 -6.26 -3.85
N TYR A 21 7.82 -5.72 -3.87
CA TYR A 21 8.21 -4.65 -4.80
C TYR A 21 7.98 -5.01 -6.28
N GLN A 22 8.07 -6.29 -6.66
CA GLN A 22 7.80 -6.75 -8.03
C GLN A 22 6.35 -6.49 -8.48
N GLN A 23 5.40 -6.52 -7.54
CA GLN A 23 3.99 -6.31 -7.83
C GLN A 23 3.57 -4.83 -7.73
N PHE A 24 4.51 -3.91 -7.41
CA PHE A 24 4.21 -2.47 -7.33
C PHE A 24 3.78 -1.89 -8.67
N ALA A 25 4.37 -2.37 -9.77
CA ALA A 25 3.97 -1.95 -11.10
C ALA A 25 2.50 -2.32 -11.40
N ALA A 26 2.09 -3.52 -11.00
CA ALA A 26 0.71 -3.98 -11.15
C ALA A 26 -0.25 -3.15 -10.29
N VAL A 27 0.10 -2.94 -9.01
CA VAL A 27 -0.63 -2.08 -8.06
C VAL A 27 -0.79 -0.64 -8.57
N ALA A 28 0.28 -0.06 -9.13
CA ALA A 28 0.25 1.29 -9.71
C ALA A 28 -0.67 1.39 -10.93
N SER A 29 -0.89 0.27 -11.62
CA SER A 29 -1.74 0.18 -12.80
C SER A 29 -3.23 0.01 -12.47
N VAL A 30 -3.60 -0.30 -11.23
CA VAL A 30 -5.00 -0.51 -10.83
C VAL A 30 -5.77 0.81 -10.83
N CYS A 31 -5.29 1.82 -10.11
CA CYS A 31 -5.90 3.15 -10.14
C CYS A 31 -4.93 4.27 -9.75
N LYS A 32 -5.29 5.51 -10.12
CA LYS A 32 -4.50 6.71 -9.81
C LYS A 32 -4.28 6.90 -8.31
N LYS A 33 -5.27 6.54 -7.48
CA LYS A 33 -5.20 6.61 -6.01
C LYS A 33 -4.10 5.68 -5.46
N TRP A 34 -4.07 4.43 -5.90
CA TRP A 34 -3.06 3.43 -5.49
C TRP A 34 -1.66 3.89 -5.89
N LYS A 35 -1.51 4.38 -7.13
CA LYS A 35 -0.26 4.95 -7.61
C LYS A 35 0.21 6.13 -6.74
N THR A 36 -0.65 7.09 -6.42
CA THR A 36 -0.27 8.21 -5.55
C THR A 36 0.14 7.72 -4.16
N GLU A 37 -0.56 6.72 -3.62
CA GLU A 37 -0.32 6.20 -2.29
C GLU A 37 1.03 5.47 -2.19
N ILE A 38 1.35 4.56 -3.11
CA ILE A 38 2.64 3.83 -3.10
C ILE A 38 3.84 4.74 -3.36
N HIS A 39 3.63 5.85 -4.09
CA HIS A 39 4.65 6.87 -4.33
C HIS A 39 4.80 7.84 -3.16
N SER A 40 3.86 7.86 -2.21
CA SER A 40 3.89 8.75 -1.06
C SER A 40 5.02 8.39 -0.08
N PRO A 41 5.72 9.40 0.50
CA PRO A 41 6.73 9.17 1.53
C PRO A 41 6.13 8.56 2.81
N GLU A 42 4.85 8.82 3.11
CA GLU A 42 4.10 8.22 4.22
C GLU A 42 4.06 6.69 4.10
N PHE A 43 3.75 6.19 2.90
CA PHE A 43 3.66 4.76 2.62
C PHE A 43 5.00 4.06 2.83
N ARG A 44 6.09 4.68 2.39
CA ARG A 44 7.46 4.19 2.61
C ARG A 44 7.86 4.19 4.09
N ARG A 45 7.39 5.18 4.87
CA ARG A 45 7.57 5.22 6.33
C ARG A 45 6.78 4.10 7.02
N ARG A 46 5.48 3.93 6.68
CA ARG A 46 4.63 2.87 7.25
C ARG A 46 5.20 1.47 6.99
N ARG A 47 5.65 1.18 5.76
CA ARG A 47 6.29 -0.09 5.42
C ARG A 47 7.52 -0.38 6.28
N ARG A 48 8.38 0.63 6.51
CA ARG A 48 9.55 0.47 7.39
C ARG A 48 9.17 0.20 8.84
N SER A 49 8.12 0.87 9.33
CA SER A 49 7.59 0.64 10.68
C SER A 49 7.05 -0.79 10.84
N ILE A 50 6.24 -1.27 9.87
CA ILE A 50 5.72 -2.64 9.87
C ILE A 50 6.84 -3.69 9.78
N CYS A 51 7.86 -3.46 8.96
CA CYS A 51 9.01 -4.36 8.85
C CYS A 51 9.78 -4.49 10.18
N TRP A 52 9.74 -3.46 11.02
CA TRP A 52 10.26 -3.48 12.38
C TRP A 52 9.37 -4.26 13.36
N ALA A 53 8.05 -4.17 13.20
CA ALA A 53 7.08 -4.86 14.05
C ALA A 53 7.10 -6.39 13.90
N TYR A 54 7.38 -6.92 12.69
CA TYR A 54 7.50 -8.36 12.43
C TYR A 54 8.83 -8.99 12.89
N ARG A 55 9.71 -8.22 13.55
CA ARG A 55 11.02 -8.69 14.06
C ARG A 55 11.04 -8.89 15.59
N ASN A 56 9.92 -8.67 16.30
CA ASN A 56 9.77 -9.00 17.72
C ASN A 56 8.99 -10.31 17.92
#